data_AF-A0A2P8CZW4-F1
#
_entry.id   AF-A0A2P8CZW4-F1
#
_cell.length_a   1.000
_cell.length_b   1.000
_cell.length_c   1.000
_cell.angle_alpha   90.00
_cell.angle_beta   90.00
_cell.angle_gamma   90.00
#
_symmetry.space_group_name_H-M   'P 1'
#
loop_
_entity.id
_entity.type
_entity.pdbx_description
1 polymer ?
#
loop_
_entity_poly.entity_id
_entity_poly.type
_entity_poly.pdbx_seq_one_letter_code
_entity_poly.pdbx_strand_id
1 'polypeptide(L)'
;MGSGPPEQGSGDGVGTPERTGDGRFVLIAGRRWRAADPLLSEAVRDRLVRHLMSARRAVGAARRAADPAGERAARARVQAAKEGLGERGTPWWELPPAARRARWQSALNTLDAAPPHPEPPNT
;
A
#
# COMPACT_ATOMS: atom_id res chain seq x y z
N MET A 1 -45.39 -27.83 -9.31
CA MET A 1 -44.94 -26.52 -8.79
C MET A 1 -43.64 -26.76 -8.06
N GLY A 2 -42.53 -26.82 -8.83
CA GLY A 2 -41.22 -27.21 -8.33
C GLY A 2 -40.38 -25.98 -8.06
N SER A 3 -40.02 -25.84 -6.79
CA SER A 3 -39.00 -24.98 -6.17
C SER A 3 -37.98 -24.35 -7.12
N GLY A 4 -37.93 -23.01 -7.13
CA GLY A 4 -36.76 -22.29 -7.63
C GLY A 4 -35.55 -22.52 -6.72
N PRO A 5 -34.32 -22.54 -7.26
CA PRO A 5 -33.14 -22.61 -6.42
C PRO A 5 -32.95 -21.29 -5.64
N PRO A 6 -32.37 -21.34 -4.43
CA PRO A 6 -32.05 -20.15 -3.66
C PRO A 6 -30.82 -19.41 -4.24
N GLU A 7 -30.76 -18.10 -3.96
CA GLU A 7 -29.52 -17.31 -3.93
C GLU A 7 -28.39 -18.07 -3.22
N GLN A 8 -27.12 -17.74 -3.51
CA GLN A 8 -26.15 -17.18 -2.54
C GLN A 8 -24.80 -16.91 -3.26
N GLY A 9 -24.27 -15.71 -3.03
CA GLY A 9 -23.03 -15.22 -3.64
C GLY A 9 -21.81 -16.07 -3.31
N SER A 10 -21.05 -16.41 -4.36
CA SER A 10 -19.69 -16.95 -4.22
C SER A 10 -18.72 -15.80 -4.00
N GLY A 11 -18.66 -15.34 -2.75
CA GLY A 11 -17.56 -14.51 -2.27
C GLY A 11 -16.40 -15.40 -1.86
N ASP A 12 -15.60 -15.86 -2.82
CA ASP A 12 -14.26 -16.42 -2.56
C ASP A 12 -13.38 -16.21 -3.79
N GLY A 13 -12.94 -14.97 -3.95
CA GLY A 13 -11.82 -14.64 -4.80
C GLY A 13 -10.98 -13.60 -4.09
N VAL A 14 -9.74 -13.92 -3.75
CA VAL A 14 -8.69 -12.88 -3.67
C VAL A 14 -8.46 -12.40 -5.10
N GLY A 15 -9.47 -11.72 -5.64
CA GLY A 15 -9.47 -11.09 -6.95
C GLY A 15 -8.74 -9.78 -6.82
N THR A 16 -7.89 -9.47 -7.80
CA THR A 16 -7.32 -8.14 -7.90
C THR A 16 -8.47 -7.13 -7.92
N PRO A 17 -8.44 -6.06 -7.10
CA PRO A 17 -9.57 -5.14 -7.00
C PRO A 17 -9.92 -4.58 -8.37
N GLU A 18 -11.22 -4.43 -8.62
CA GLU A 18 -11.75 -3.87 -9.86
C GLU A 18 -11.09 -2.51 -10.13
N ARG A 19 -10.71 -2.27 -11.39
CA ARG A 19 -10.07 -1.02 -11.82
C ARG A 19 -10.98 -0.24 -12.75
N THR A 20 -10.83 1.08 -12.73
CA THR A 20 -11.39 1.95 -13.77
C THR A 20 -10.81 1.59 -15.14
N GLY A 21 -11.54 1.89 -16.22
CA GLY A 21 -11.09 1.56 -17.58
C GLY A 21 -9.76 2.20 -18.00
N ASP A 22 -9.40 3.33 -17.38
CA ASP A 22 -8.10 3.98 -17.56
C ASP A 22 -6.99 3.46 -16.62
N GLY A 23 -7.31 2.50 -15.75
CA GLY A 23 -6.38 1.87 -14.80
C GLY A 23 -5.92 2.78 -13.65
N ARG A 24 -6.40 4.02 -13.57
CA ARG A 24 -5.93 5.03 -12.60
C ARG A 24 -6.42 4.80 -11.19
N PHE A 25 -7.55 4.11 -11.04
CA PHE A 25 -8.18 3.85 -9.76
C PHE A 25 -8.52 2.37 -9.59
N VAL A 26 -8.48 1.91 -8.35
CA VAL A 26 -9.10 0.67 -7.88
C VAL A 26 -10.36 0.98 -7.08
N LEU A 27 -11.38 0.14 -7.19
CA LEU A 27 -12.63 0.23 -6.46
C LEU A 27 -12.60 -0.79 -5.32
N ILE A 28 -12.66 -0.29 -4.08
CA ILE A 28 -12.65 -1.13 -2.88
C ILE A 28 -13.81 -0.66 -2.00
N ALA A 29 -14.76 -1.55 -1.73
CA ALA A 29 -15.96 -1.28 -0.93
C ALA A 29 -16.70 0.01 -1.39
N GLY A 30 -16.92 0.16 -2.70
CA GLY A 30 -17.59 1.32 -3.29
C GLY A 30 -16.78 2.63 -3.28
N ARG A 31 -15.53 2.62 -2.81
CA ARG A 31 -14.66 3.79 -2.77
C ARG A 31 -13.55 3.70 -3.81
N ARG A 32 -13.25 4.83 -4.45
CA ARG A 32 -12.13 4.97 -5.39
C ARG A 32 -10.83 5.24 -4.65
N TRP A 33 -9.82 4.43 -4.94
CA TRP A 33 -8.46 4.61 -4.46
C TRP A 33 -7.53 4.70 -5.66
N ARG A 34 -6.51 5.57 -5.59
CA ARG A 34 -5.51 5.64 -6.65
C ARG A 34 -4.79 4.31 -6.77
N ALA A 35 -4.72 3.76 -7.97
CA ALA A 35 -3.98 2.54 -8.23
C ALA A 35 -2.47 2.79 -8.11
N ALA A 36 -1.73 1.74 -7.76
CA ALA A 36 -0.27 1.78 -7.80
C ALA A 36 0.22 2.09 -9.23
N ASP A 37 1.38 2.74 -9.30
CA ASP A 37 2.03 3.13 -10.55
C ASP A 37 2.31 1.89 -11.43
N PRO A 38 1.74 1.80 -12.65
CA PRO A 38 1.91 0.63 -13.52
C PRO A 38 3.31 0.47 -14.12
N LEU A 39 4.21 1.45 -13.98
CA LEU A 39 5.62 1.33 -14.40
C LEU A 39 6.50 0.66 -13.33
N LEU A 40 5.95 0.37 -12.15
CA LEU A 40 6.66 -0.41 -11.14
C LEU A 40 6.85 -1.83 -11.66
N SER A 41 8.09 -2.32 -11.66
CA SER A 41 8.32 -3.75 -11.79
C SER A 41 7.74 -4.48 -10.56
N GLU A 42 7.39 -5.74 -10.75
CA GLU A 42 6.87 -6.58 -9.67
C GLU A 42 7.79 -6.59 -8.45
N ALA A 43 9.11 -6.74 -8.67
CA ALA A 43 10.10 -6.71 -7.59
C ALA A 43 10.11 -5.39 -6.80
N VAL A 44 10.01 -4.24 -7.49
CA VAL A 44 9.96 -2.93 -6.82
C VAL A 44 8.65 -2.78 -6.06
N ARG A 45 7.53 -3.18 -6.67
CA ARG A 45 6.20 -3.14 -6.05
C ARG A 45 6.18 -3.99 -4.77
N ASP A 46 6.66 -5.22 -4.83
CA ASP A 46 6.70 -6.13 -3.70
C ASP A 46 7.55 -5.59 -2.57
N ARG A 47 8.71 -5.01 -2.88
CA ARG A 47 9.59 -4.41 -1.87
C ARG A 47 8.91 -3.23 -1.16
N LEU A 48 8.23 -2.36 -1.89
CA LEU A 48 7.44 -1.26 -1.33
C LEU A 48 6.26 -1.76 -0.48
N VAL A 49 5.56 -2.82 -0.93
CA VAL A 49 4.45 -3.44 -0.18
C VAL A 49 4.98 -4.06 1.12
N ARG A 50 6.12 -4.76 1.10
CA ARG A 50 6.76 -5.31 2.31
C ARG A 50 7.09 -4.21 3.31
N HIS A 51 7.69 -3.11 2.86
CA HIS A 51 7.94 -1.93 3.68
C HIS A 51 6.66 -1.32 4.25
N LEU A 52 5.59 -1.21 3.44
CA LEU A 52 4.29 -0.71 3.88
C LEU A 52 3.67 -1.58 4.98
N MET A 53 3.71 -2.91 4.84
CA MET A 53 3.15 -3.82 5.84
C MET A 53 3.97 -3.79 7.13
N SER A 54 5.30 -3.76 7.02
CA SER A 54 6.20 -3.59 8.17
C SER A 54 5.91 -2.29 8.92
N ALA A 55 5.81 -1.16 8.20
CA ALA A 55 5.52 0.14 8.78
C ALA A 55 4.14 0.20 9.47
N ARG A 56 3.10 -0.43 8.89
CA ARG A 56 1.77 -0.53 9.53
C ARG A 56 1.80 -1.31 10.84
N ARG A 57 2.55 -2.41 10.90
CA ARG A 57 2.75 -3.16 12.15
C ARG A 57 3.47 -2.30 13.20
N ALA A 58 4.49 -1.54 12.80
CA ALA A 58 5.21 -0.63 13.68
C ALA A 58 4.31 0.49 14.24
N VAL A 59 3.37 1.04 13.46
CA VAL A 59 2.35 1.99 13.97
C VAL A 59 1.53 1.34 15.08
N GLY A 60 1.07 0.10 14.89
CA GLY A 60 0.31 -0.63 15.91
C GLY A 60 1.14 -0.91 17.17
N ALA A 61 2.41 -1.27 17.01
CA ALA A 61 3.33 -1.51 18.12
C ALA A 61 3.59 -0.24 18.94
N ALA A 62 3.92 0.88 18.28
CA ALA A 62 4.17 2.15 18.94
C ALA A 62 2.95 2.66 19.71
N ARG A 63 1.74 2.51 19.14
CA ARG A 63 0.49 2.84 19.85
C ARG A 63 0.28 2.02 21.11
N ARG A 64 0.55 0.71 21.07
CA ARG A 64 0.46 -0.18 22.25
C ARG A 64 1.50 0.17 23.31
N ALA A 65 2.68 0.60 22.89
CA ALA A 65 3.75 1.05 23.78
C ALA A 65 3.60 2.49 24.28
N ALA A 66 2.54 3.21 23.87
CA ALA A 66 2.37 4.64 24.11
C ALA A 66 3.62 5.47 23.70
N ASP A 67 4.28 5.09 22.59
CA ASP A 67 5.44 5.76 22.03
C ASP A 67 5.03 6.69 20.87
N PRO A 68 4.80 7.99 21.13
CA PRO A 68 4.40 8.92 20.08
C PRO A 68 5.53 9.20 19.08
N ALA A 69 6.81 9.01 19.45
CA ALA A 69 7.92 9.21 18.53
C ALA A 69 8.02 8.05 17.54
N GLY A 70 7.96 6.81 18.03
CA GLY A 70 7.89 5.61 17.21
C GLY A 70 6.65 5.60 16.30
N GLU A 71 5.51 6.08 16.79
CA GLU A 71 4.30 6.18 15.96
C GLU A 71 4.51 7.15 14.79
N ARG A 72 5.07 8.34 15.06
CA ARG A 72 5.36 9.32 14.00
C ARG A 72 6.35 8.76 12.98
N ALA A 73 7.42 8.11 13.43
CA ALA A 73 8.41 7.49 12.55
C ALA A 73 7.78 6.39 11.66
N ALA A 74 6.95 5.52 12.25
CA ALA A 74 6.27 4.47 11.52
C ALA A 74 5.25 5.03 10.51
N ARG A 75 4.51 6.09 10.85
CA ARG A 75 3.60 6.78 9.93
C ARG A 75 4.36 7.44 8.76
N ALA A 76 5.53 8.01 9.01
CA ALA A 76 6.38 8.55 7.95
C ALA A 76 6.81 7.45 6.96
N ARG A 77 7.17 6.26 7.45
CA ARG A 77 7.47 5.09 6.60
C ARG A 77 6.25 4.64 5.78
N VAL A 78 5.04 4.64 6.37
CA VAL A 78 3.79 4.34 5.63
C VAL A 78 3.59 5.33 4.50
N GLN A 79 3.81 6.62 4.75
CA GLN A 79 3.68 7.66 3.73
C GLN A 79 4.70 7.46 2.61
N ALA A 80 5.99 7.30 2.93
CA ALA A 80 7.05 7.09 1.95
C ALA A 80 6.77 5.86 1.06
N ALA A 81 6.32 4.74 1.64
CA ALA A 81 5.96 3.55 0.87
C ALA A 81 4.79 3.79 -0.09
N LYS A 82 3.74 4.50 0.36
CA LYS A 82 2.59 4.85 -0.49
C LYS A 82 2.92 5.85 -1.59
N GLU A 83 3.83 6.78 -1.31
CA GLU A 83 4.36 7.69 -2.32
C GLU A 83 5.17 6.92 -3.36
N GLY A 84 6.07 6.02 -2.93
CA GLY A 84 6.81 5.13 -3.83
C GLY A 84 5.89 4.27 -4.70
N LEU A 85 4.77 3.77 -4.15
CA LEU A 85 3.75 3.05 -4.91
C LEU A 85 2.96 3.94 -5.87
N GLY A 86 3.04 5.27 -5.74
CA GLY A 86 2.26 6.22 -6.53
C GLY A 86 0.84 6.46 -6.03
N GLU A 87 0.46 5.90 -4.87
CA GLU A 87 -0.88 6.01 -4.26
C GLU A 87 -1.09 7.37 -3.56
N ARG A 88 -0.02 8.13 -3.33
CA ARG A 88 0.02 9.45 -2.70
C ARG A 88 0.86 10.45 -3.50
N GLY A 89 0.81 11.73 -3.13
CA GLY A 89 1.49 12.82 -3.82
C GLY A 89 0.86 13.17 -5.18
N THR A 90 1.64 13.77 -6.08
CA THR A 90 1.22 14.06 -7.46
C THR A 90 0.78 12.75 -8.14
N PRO A 91 -0.40 12.69 -8.78
CA PRO A 91 -0.81 11.52 -9.53
C PRO A 91 0.24 11.06 -10.54
N TRP A 92 0.48 9.75 -10.63
CA TRP A 92 1.53 9.23 -11.50
C TRP A 92 1.25 9.47 -12.99
N TRP A 93 -0.03 9.66 -13.39
CA TRP A 93 -0.40 9.99 -14.77
C TRP A 93 -0.12 11.46 -15.14
N GLU A 94 0.21 12.31 -14.17
CA GLU A 94 0.63 13.69 -14.39
C GLU A 94 2.16 13.83 -14.41
N LEU A 95 2.88 12.72 -14.21
CA LEU A 95 4.34 12.71 -14.19
C LEU A 95 4.94 12.06 -15.42
N PRO A 96 6.07 12.60 -15.92
CA PRO A 96 6.86 11.89 -16.92
C PRO A 96 7.46 10.59 -16.32
N PRO A 97 7.70 9.56 -17.14
CA PRO A 97 8.25 8.27 -16.69
C PRO A 97 9.52 8.37 -15.84
N ALA A 98 10.42 9.32 -16.15
CA ALA A 98 11.64 9.56 -15.37
C ALA A 98 11.35 10.02 -13.94
N ALA A 99 10.38 10.93 -13.74
CA ALA A 99 9.99 11.42 -12.42
C ALA A 99 9.28 10.34 -11.60
N ARG A 100 8.47 9.50 -12.25
CA ARG A 100 7.87 8.31 -11.63
C ARG A 100 8.96 7.38 -11.10
N ARG A 101 9.99 7.10 -11.91
CA ARG A 101 11.13 6.27 -11.53
C ARG A 101 11.93 6.82 -10.36
N ALA A 102 12.26 8.11 -10.42
CA ALA A 102 12.98 8.78 -9.35
C ALA A 102 12.21 8.71 -8.01
N ARG A 103 10.87 8.80 -8.06
CA ARG A 103 10.02 8.72 -6.88
C ARG A 103 10.17 7.39 -6.13
N TRP A 104 9.99 6.24 -6.79
CA TRP A 104 10.08 4.97 -6.09
C TRP A 104 11.51 4.63 -5.67
N GLN A 105 12.52 5.07 -6.43
CA GLN A 105 13.93 4.94 -6.04
C GLN A 105 14.23 5.73 -4.76
N SER A 106 13.79 6.99 -4.69
CA SER A 106 13.94 7.82 -3.50
C SER A 106 13.19 7.23 -2.29
N ALA A 107 11.97 6.75 -2.50
CA ALA A 107 11.19 6.09 -1.46
C ALA A 107 11.88 4.83 -0.93
N LEU A 108 12.39 3.96 -1.81
CA LEU A 108 13.14 2.77 -1.40
C LEU A 108 14.42 3.14 -0.66
N ASN A 109 15.23 4.06 -1.17
CA ASN A 109 16.43 4.53 -0.49
C ASN A 109 16.12 5.03 0.93
N THR A 110 15.05 5.81 1.08
CA THR A 110 14.59 6.29 2.40
C THR A 110 14.17 5.14 3.32
N LEU A 111 13.40 4.18 2.80
CA LEU A 111 12.86 3.06 3.59
C LEU A 111 13.93 2.02 3.97
N ASP A 112 14.92 1.83 3.12
CA ASP A 112 16.05 0.93 3.33
C ASP A 112 17.09 1.53 4.29
N ALA A 113 17.30 2.85 4.27
CA ALA A 113 18.18 3.55 5.20
C ALA A 113 17.60 3.67 6.61
N ALA A 114 16.27 3.67 6.75
CA ALA A 114 15.61 3.76 8.05
C ALA A 114 15.74 2.44 8.82
N PRO A 115 16.38 2.43 10.02
CA PRO A 115 16.53 1.21 10.79
C PRO A 115 15.16 0.57 11.06
N PRO A 116 15.05 -0.77 11.00
CA PRO A 116 13.80 -1.43 11.35
C PRO A 116 13.41 -1.00 12.76
N HIS A 117 12.14 -0.64 12.96
CA HIS A 117 11.63 -0.43 14.31
C HIS A 117 11.82 -1.75 15.07
N PRO A 118 12.39 -1.77 16.28
CA PRO A 118 12.54 -3.01 17.02
C PRO A 118 11.16 -3.65 17.13
N GLU A 119 11.04 -4.88 16.65
CA GLU A 119 9.84 -5.67 16.91
C GLU A 119 9.74 -5.82 18.44
N PRO A 120 8.59 -5.50 19.06
CA PRO A 120 8.41 -5.85 20.45
C PRO A 120 8.57 -7.37 20.57
N PRO A 121 9.21 -7.87 21.64
CA PRO A 121 9.37 -9.31 21.81
C PRO A 121 8.01 -9.99 21.76
N ASN A 122 7.93 -11.11 21.04
CA ASN A 122 6.76 -11.96 21.01
C ASN A 122 6.46 -12.37 22.46
N THR A 123 5.37 -11.87 23.04
CA THR A 123 4.86 -12.28 24.36
C THR A 123 3.43 -12.74 24.17
#